data_AF-A0A842WPC6-F1
#
_entry.id   AF-A0A842WPC6-F1
#
_cell.length_a   1.000
_cell.length_b   1.000
_cell.length_c   1.000
_cell.angle_alpha   90.00
_cell.angle_beta   90.00
_cell.angle_gamma   90.00
#
_symmetry.space_group_name_H-M   'P 1'
#
loop_
_entity.id
_entity.type
_entity.pdbx_description
1 polymer ?
#
loop_
_entity_poly.entity_id
_entity_poly.type
_entity_poly.pdbx_seq_one_letter_code
_entity_poly.pdbx_strand_id
1 'polypeptide(L)'
;MTKPDATRVGMAWQDPTMLQIGKAGLNERVIAEAKRLLKRHEYIKVRLLRSALDMGPKKEIFVNLCSKTKAQLIGIRGNTAVIFRPRKR
;
A
#
# COMPACT_ATOMS: atom_id res chain seq x y z
N MET A 1 0.91 19.69 -5.75
CA MET A 1 0.61 18.24 -5.88
C MET A 1 1.92 17.50 -5.99
N THR A 2 2.35 16.78 -4.95
CA THR A 2 3.60 16.00 -5.01
C THR A 2 3.37 14.83 -5.96
N LYS A 3 3.90 14.93 -7.18
CA LYS A 3 3.75 13.89 -8.19
C LYS A 3 4.63 12.69 -7.81
N PRO A 4 4.11 11.46 -7.89
CA PRO A 4 4.95 10.28 -7.76
C PRO A 4 5.95 10.24 -8.92
N ASP A 5 7.22 10.01 -8.59
CA ASP A 5 8.31 9.94 -9.56
C ASP A 5 8.22 8.60 -10.31
N ALA A 6 8.10 8.64 -11.64
CA ALA A 6 7.93 7.45 -12.47
C ALA A 6 9.08 6.44 -12.29
N THR A 7 10.30 6.93 -12.05
CA THR A 7 11.49 6.11 -11.82
C THR A 7 11.37 5.32 -10.52
N ARG A 8 10.97 6.01 -9.44
CA ARG A 8 10.77 5.39 -8.12
C ARG A 8 9.58 4.44 -8.10
N VAL A 9 8.53 4.73 -8.86
CA VAL A 9 7.39 3.81 -9.04
C VAL A 9 7.88 2.52 -9.71
N GLY A 10 8.71 2.60 -10.75
CA GLY A 10 9.32 1.45 -11.39
C GLY A 10 10.11 0.58 -10.41
N MET A 11 10.95 1.20 -9.58
CA MET A 11 11.72 0.52 -8.53
C MET A 11 10.82 -0.13 -7.48
N ALA A 12 9.78 0.57 -7.01
CA ALA A 12 8.84 0.05 -6.01
C ALA A 12 8.08 -1.20 -6.48
N TRP A 13 7.95 -1.41 -7.81
CA TRP A 13 7.39 -2.65 -8.35
C TRP A 13 8.36 -3.83 -8.26
N GLN A 14 9.66 -3.59 -8.37
CA GLN A 14 10.71 -4.60 -8.23
C GLN A 14 11.04 -4.89 -6.76
N ASP A 15 10.76 -3.93 -5.88
CA ASP A 15 11.01 -4.09 -4.44
C ASP A 15 10.24 -5.27 -3.83
N PRO A 16 10.80 -5.87 -2.75
CA PRO A 16 10.12 -6.87 -1.97
C PRO A 16 8.86 -6.27 -1.34
N THR A 17 7.88 -7.14 -1.11
CA THR A 17 6.63 -6.72 -0.45
C THR A 17 6.92 -6.34 0.99
N MET A 18 6.67 -5.08 1.36
CA MET A 18 6.91 -4.58 2.71
C MET A 18 5.73 -4.84 3.67
N LEU A 19 4.52 -4.95 3.13
CA LEU A 19 3.30 -5.15 3.94
C LEU A 19 2.41 -6.20 3.31
N GLN A 20 1.87 -7.11 4.12
CA GLN A 20 0.96 -8.16 3.67
C GLN A 20 -0.37 -8.09 4.43
N ILE A 21 -1.48 -8.16 3.70
CA ILE A 21 -2.83 -8.12 4.27
C ILE A 21 -3.42 -9.52 4.19
N GLY A 22 -3.63 -10.13 5.36
CA GLY A 22 -4.22 -11.46 5.53
C GLY A 22 -5.73 -11.45 5.71
N LYS A 23 -6.30 -12.60 6.13
CA LYS A 23 -7.75 -12.78 6.37
C LYS A 23 -8.34 -11.78 7.36
N ALA A 24 -7.54 -11.24 8.28
CA ALA A 24 -7.96 -10.20 9.21
C ALA A 24 -8.16 -8.81 8.57
N GLY A 25 -7.78 -8.64 7.30
CA GLY A 25 -7.99 -7.41 6.54
C GLY A 25 -7.22 -6.21 7.09
N LEU A 26 -7.85 -5.03 6.97
CA LEU A 26 -7.29 -3.76 7.43
C LEU A 26 -7.55 -3.53 8.92
N ASN A 27 -6.78 -4.23 9.76
CA ASN A 27 -6.77 -3.97 11.20
C ASN A 27 -5.88 -2.76 11.54
N GLU A 28 -6.01 -2.26 12.77
CA GLU A 28 -5.25 -1.11 13.24
C GLU A 28 -3.73 -1.33 13.23
N ARG A 29 -3.28 -2.57 13.49
CA ARG A 29 -1.85 -2.94 13.43
C ARG A 29 -1.29 -2.76 12.01
N VAL A 30 -1.99 -3.26 11.00
CA VAL A 30 -1.65 -3.11 9.57
C VAL A 30 -1.63 -1.65 9.17
N ILE A 31 -2.61 -0.86 9.64
CA ILE A 31 -2.65 0.59 9.35
C ILE A 31 -1.49 1.33 10.01
N ALA A 32 -1.16 1.00 11.27
CA ALA A 32 -0.04 1.60 11.99
C ALA A 32 1.30 1.23 11.33
N GLU A 33 1.45 -0.03 10.93
CA GLU A 33 2.63 -0.51 10.23
C GLU A 33 2.77 0.12 8.84
N ALA A 34 1.69 0.20 8.07
CA ALA A 34 1.66 0.92 6.79
C ALA A 34 2.10 2.38 6.97
N LYS A 35 1.58 3.08 7.98
CA LYS A 35 1.99 4.46 8.30
C LYS A 35 3.49 4.54 8.64
N ARG A 36 4.01 3.58 9.41
CA ARG A 36 5.43 3.53 9.78
C ARG A 36 6.33 3.32 8.56
N LEU A 37 5.97 2.37 7.70
CA LEU A 37 6.71 2.06 6.47
C LEU A 37 6.67 3.24 5.50
N LEU A 38 5.49 3.84 5.28
CA LEU A 38 5.33 5.03 4.45
C LEU A 38 6.17 6.21 4.95
N LYS A 39 6.30 6.40 6.27
CA LYS A 39 7.14 7.46 6.84
C LYS A 39 8.63 7.23 6.58
N ARG A 40 9.06 5.97 6.44
CA ARG A 40 10.48 5.58 6.25
C ARG A 40 10.88 5.50 4.77
N HIS A 41 10.02 4.91 3.92
CA HIS A 41 10.35 4.57 2.53
C HIS A 41 9.62 5.44 1.49
N GLU A 42 8.60 6.20 1.89
CA GLU A 42 7.71 7.01 1.02
C GLU A 42 6.85 6.19 0.04
N TYR A 43 7.44 5.17 -0.59
CA TYR A 43 6.79 4.18 -1.46
C TYR A 43 6.82 2.83 -0.77
N ILE A 44 5.69 2.14 -0.75
CA ILE A 44 5.63 0.78 -0.22
C ILE A 44 4.82 -0.11 -1.15
N LYS A 45 5.28 -1.35 -1.29
CA LYS A 45 4.56 -2.41 -1.99
C LYS A 45 3.78 -3.25 -0.98
N VAL A 46 2.46 -3.26 -1.14
CA VAL A 46 1.51 -3.98 -0.29
C VAL A 46 0.97 -5.17 -1.06
N ARG A 47 0.93 -6.36 -0.44
CA ARG A 47 0.36 -7.57 -1.03
C ARG A 47 -0.86 -8.02 -0.27
N LEU A 48 -1.94 -8.28 -1.00
CA LEU A 48 -3.11 -8.95 -0.49
C LEU A 48 -2.89 -10.47 -0.56
N LEU A 49 -3.02 -11.15 0.57
CA LEU A 49 -2.96 -12.60 0.63
C LEU A 49 -4.25 -13.19 0.05
N ARG A 50 -4.18 -14.44 -0.43
CA ARG A 50 -5.35 -15.12 -1.01
C ARG A 50 -6.50 -15.25 0.00
N SER A 51 -6.17 -15.44 1.28
CA SER A 51 -7.12 -15.51 2.37
C SER A 51 -7.94 -14.23 2.60
N ALA A 52 -7.51 -13.10 2.03
CA ALA A 52 -8.18 -11.82 2.13
C ALA A 52 -9.04 -11.50 0.89
N LEU A 53 -9.01 -12.37 -0.14
CA LEU A 53 -9.76 -12.18 -1.37
C LEU A 53 -11.27 -12.31 -1.16
N ASP A 54 -11.67 -13.11 -0.16
CA ASP A 54 -13.08 -13.36 0.14
C ASP A 54 -13.76 -12.19 0.90
N MET A 55 -12.98 -11.20 1.37
CA MET A 55 -13.52 -10.03 2.07
C MET A 55 -14.09 -8.96 1.14
N GLY A 56 -13.92 -9.11 -0.18
CA GLY A 56 -14.46 -8.19 -1.16
C GLY A 56 -13.44 -7.77 -2.22
N PRO A 57 -13.80 -6.80 -3.07
CA PRO A 57 -12.96 -6.38 -4.18
C PRO A 57 -11.64 -5.76 -3.68
N LYS A 58 -10.51 -6.34 -4.12
CA LYS A 58 -9.15 -5.93 -3.72
C LYS A 58 -8.92 -4.42 -3.84
N LYS A 59 -9.51 -3.80 -4.88
CA LYS A 59 -9.42 -2.36 -5.12
C LYS A 59 -9.97 -1.56 -3.95
N GLU A 60 -11.11 -1.93 -3.39
CA GLU A 60 -11.69 -1.26 -2.23
C GLU A 60 -10.80 -1.41 -1.00
N ILE A 61 -10.19 -2.57 -0.79
CA ILE A 61 -9.23 -2.78 0.31
C ILE A 61 -8.06 -1.82 0.17
N PHE A 62 -7.45 -1.71 -1.02
CA PHE A 62 -6.35 -0.77 -1.24
C PHE A 62 -6.78 0.71 -1.13
N VAL A 63 -7.96 1.06 -1.64
CA VAL A 63 -8.53 2.42 -1.53
C VAL A 63 -8.76 2.78 -0.07
N ASN A 64 -9.33 1.87 0.72
CA ASN A 64 -9.59 2.06 2.14
C ASN A 64 -8.26 2.19 2.93
N LEU A 65 -7.26 1.37 2.61
CA LEU A 65 -5.90 1.51 3.17
C LEU A 65 -5.31 2.89 2.86
N CYS A 66 -5.40 3.35 1.60
CA CYS A 66 -4.90 4.65 1.19
C CYS A 66 -5.61 5.79 1.94
N SER A 67 -6.94 5.70 2.07
CA SER A 67 -7.74 6.66 2.83
C SER A 67 -7.30 6.74 4.30
N LYS A 68 -7.18 5.59 4.98
CA LYS A 68 -6.76 5.53 6.39
C LYS A 68 -5.30 5.96 6.63
N THR A 69 -4.44 5.76 5.64
CA THR A 69 -3.01 6.13 5.72
C THR A 69 -2.71 7.52 5.15
N LYS A 70 -3.70 8.20 4.57
CA LYS A 70 -3.52 9.45 3.80
C LYS A 70 -2.42 9.30 2.74
N ALA A 71 -2.41 8.14 2.08
CA ALA A 71 -1.49 7.79 1.00
C ALA A 71 -2.23 7.85 -0.35
N GLN A 72 -1.46 7.92 -1.42
CA GLN A 72 -1.92 7.87 -2.79
C GLN A 72 -1.69 6.48 -3.36
N LEU A 73 -2.73 5.90 -3.96
CA LEU A 73 -2.61 4.65 -4.70
C LEU A 73 -1.96 4.95 -6.05
N ILE A 74 -0.81 4.35 -6.32
CA ILE A 74 -0.12 4.49 -7.60
C ILE A 74 -0.73 3.53 -8.63
N GLY A 75 -0.96 2.30 -8.21
CA GLY A 75 -1.54 1.27 -9.07
C GLY A 75 -1.63 -0.07 -8.36
N ILE A 76 -2.38 -0.97 -8.99
CA ILE A 76 -2.60 -2.34 -8.53
C ILE A 76 -2.13 -3.27 -9.64
N ARG A 77 -1.28 -4.25 -9.31
CA ARG A 77 -0.87 -5.34 -10.20
C ARG A 77 -1.12 -6.69 -9.52
N GLY A 78 -2.08 -7.43 -10.06
CA GLY A 78 -2.50 -8.73 -9.51
C GLY A 78 -3.02 -8.60 -8.07
N ASN A 79 -2.30 -9.19 -7.13
CA ASN A 79 -2.61 -9.12 -5.69
C ASN A 79 -1.74 -8.08 -4.96
N THR A 80 -0.94 -7.29 -5.67
CA THR A 80 -0.07 -6.28 -5.07
C THR A 80 -0.49 -4.88 -5.49
N ALA A 81 -0.26 -3.91 -4.62
CA ALA A 81 -0.44 -2.50 -4.91
C ALA A 81 0.78 -1.72 -4.44
N VAL A 82 1.13 -0.69 -5.20
CA VAL A 82 2.12 0.30 -4.77
C VAL A 82 1.37 1.52 -4.27
N ILE A 83 1.70 1.95 -3.06
CA ILE A 83 1.16 3.15 -2.46
C ILE A 83 2.31 4.11 -2.13
N PHE A 84 2.01 5.40 -2.26
CA PHE A 84 2.98 6.47 -2.06
C PHE A 84 2.42 7.48 -1.06
N ARG A 85 3.25 7.94 -0.14
CA ARG A 85 2.91 9.09 0.71
C ARG A 85 4.09 10.05 0.75
N PRO A 86 3.90 11.32 0.36
CA PRO A 86 4.95 12.31 0.49
C PRO A 86 5.26 12.52 1.98
N ARG A 87 6.55 12.55 2.32
CA ARG A 87 7.00 12.91 3.66
C ARG A 87 6.67 14.38 3.89
N LYS A 88 5.71 14.68 4.78
CA LYS A 88 5.56 16.06 5.28
C LYS A 88 6.82 16.36 6.11
N ARG A 89 7.59 17.36 5.66
CA ARG A 89 8.61 18.04 6.47
C ARG A 89 7.97 18.66 7.70
#